data_AF-A0A939DS82-F1
#
_entry.id   AF-A0A939DS82-F1
#
_cell.length_a   1.000
_cell.length_b   1.000
_cell.length_c   1.000
_cell.angle_alpha   90.00
_cell.angle_beta   90.00
_cell.angle_gamma   90.00
#
_symmetry.space_group_name_H-M   'P 1'
#
loop_
_entity.id
_entity.type
_entity.pdbx_description
1 polymer ?
#
loop_
_entity_poly.entity_id
_entity_poly.type
_entity_poly.pdbx_seq_one_letter_code
_entity_poly.pdbx_strand_id
1 'polypeptide(L)'
;INRQGSRVISHAQGAYIFEANGHRLLDGMSGLWCCNLGYSQPRINQAIAAQLEELPYYNTFFQCTHPRATELAQAICNKAPAHLNRVFFTNSGSEANDSVLRFVHRYWDARGKPQRKAIIARENAYHGSTIAGASLGGMGFMHEQFEPLRGIHHIPQ
;
A
#
# COMPACT_ATOMS: atom_id res chain seq x y z
N ILE A 1 -10.02 2.53 -27.76
CA ILE A 1 -9.43 3.73 -27.09
C ILE A 1 -10.42 4.87 -27.28
N ASN A 2 -10.84 5.53 -26.20
CA ASN A 2 -11.95 6.50 -26.18
C ASN A 2 -11.67 7.69 -27.13
N ARG A 3 -12.69 8.49 -27.48
CA ARG A 3 -12.53 9.67 -28.38
C ARG A 3 -11.44 10.66 -27.93
N GLN A 4 -11.09 10.69 -26.64
CA GLN A 4 -10.04 11.55 -26.08
C GLN A 4 -8.62 10.94 -26.15
N GLY A 5 -8.47 9.64 -26.40
CA GLY A 5 -7.19 8.95 -26.29
C GLY A 5 -6.73 8.73 -24.85
N SER A 6 -5.74 7.85 -24.66
CA SER A 6 -5.00 7.75 -23.39
C SER A 6 -3.75 8.61 -23.47
N ARG A 7 -3.45 9.35 -22.40
CA ARG A 7 -2.17 10.03 -22.25
C ARG A 7 -1.06 8.99 -22.07
N VAL A 8 -0.06 9.01 -22.95
CA VAL A 8 1.10 8.09 -22.88
C VAL A 8 2.26 8.83 -22.24
N ILE A 9 2.59 8.48 -20.99
CA ILE A 9 3.78 8.97 -20.29
C ILE A 9 4.97 8.08 -20.70
N SER A 10 6.05 8.67 -21.21
CA SER A 10 7.21 7.96 -21.74
C SER A 10 8.37 7.87 -20.74
N HIS A 11 8.63 8.93 -19.99
CA HIS A 11 9.69 8.99 -18.98
C HIS A 11 9.39 10.08 -17.94
N ALA A 12 10.20 10.09 -16.86
CA ALA A 12 10.08 11.06 -15.80
C ALA A 12 11.43 11.32 -15.12
N GLN A 13 11.65 12.53 -14.61
CA GLN A 13 12.87 12.91 -13.89
C GLN A 13 12.56 14.02 -12.89
N GLY A 14 13.03 13.86 -11.64
CA GLY A 14 12.74 14.83 -10.58
C GLY A 14 11.24 14.93 -10.33
N ALA A 15 10.67 16.13 -10.43
CA ALA A 15 9.22 16.36 -10.29
C ALA A 15 8.48 16.41 -11.64
N TYR A 16 9.12 16.06 -12.75
CA TYR A 16 8.55 16.19 -14.09
C TYR A 16 8.29 14.84 -14.73
N ILE A 17 7.17 14.75 -15.45
CA ILE A 17 6.82 13.64 -16.34
C ILE A 17 6.79 14.14 -17.79
N PHE A 18 7.01 13.24 -18.74
CA PHE A 18 7.09 13.57 -20.16
C PHE A 18 6.16 12.67 -20.94
N GLU A 19 5.30 13.25 -21.77
CA GLU A 19 4.44 12.51 -22.70
C GLU A 19 5.29 11.93 -23.86
N ALA A 20 4.78 10.91 -24.56
CA ALA A 20 5.47 10.30 -25.70
C ALA A 20 5.67 11.25 -26.90
N ASN A 21 4.87 12.32 -26.99
CA ASN A 21 5.02 13.39 -27.98
C ASN A 21 6.03 14.48 -27.54
N GLY A 22 6.70 14.30 -26.40
CA GLY A 22 7.73 15.22 -25.88
C GLY A 22 7.22 16.33 -24.95
N HIS A 23 5.90 16.44 -24.70
CA HIS A 23 5.38 17.44 -23.76
C HIS A 23 5.84 17.15 -22.32
N ARG A 24 6.41 18.16 -21.66
CA ARG A 24 6.82 18.09 -20.26
C ARG A 24 5.73 18.64 -19.34
N LEU A 25 5.41 17.91 -18.29
CA LEU A 25 4.43 18.28 -17.27
C LEU A 25 5.07 18.28 -15.89
N LEU A 26 4.79 19.30 -15.07
CA LEU A 26 5.06 19.23 -13.63
C LEU A 26 4.05 18.28 -13.00
N ASP A 27 4.53 17.28 -12.30
CA ASP A 27 3.67 16.38 -11.55
C ASP A 27 3.44 16.93 -10.12
N GLY A 28 2.30 17.56 -9.93
CA GLY A 28 1.87 18.11 -8.64
C GLY A 28 1.36 17.06 -7.64
N MET A 29 1.29 15.78 -8.03
CA MET A 29 0.68 14.70 -7.23
C MET A 29 1.66 13.59 -6.83
N SER A 30 2.91 13.63 -7.32
CA SER A 30 3.90 12.56 -7.11
C SER A 30 3.36 11.19 -7.55
N GLY A 31 2.83 11.13 -8.77
CA GLY A 31 2.12 10.01 -9.36
C GLY A 31 0.75 9.84 -8.73
N LEU A 32 0.64 8.91 -7.81
CA LEU A 32 -0.53 8.73 -6.96
C LEU A 32 -0.08 8.78 -5.50
N TRP A 33 0.44 9.94 -5.08
CA TRP A 33 0.90 10.21 -3.71
C TRP A 33 2.08 9.33 -3.26
N CYS A 34 2.95 8.90 -4.18
CA CYS A 34 3.94 7.85 -3.89
C CYS A 34 5.39 8.12 -4.35
N CYS A 35 5.61 8.98 -5.34
CA CYS A 35 6.95 9.29 -5.85
C CYS A 35 7.68 10.37 -5.02
N ASN A 36 7.73 10.20 -3.69
CA ASN A 36 8.14 11.25 -2.74
C ASN A 36 9.58 11.76 -2.91
N LEU A 37 10.47 10.94 -3.47
CA LEU A 37 11.85 11.34 -3.76
C LEU A 37 12.01 11.90 -5.18
N GLY A 38 10.93 12.05 -5.93
CA GLY A 38 10.96 12.32 -7.37
C GLY A 38 11.32 11.08 -8.20
N TYR A 39 11.17 11.22 -9.51
CA TYR A 39 11.36 10.15 -10.48
C TYR A 39 12.83 9.89 -10.84
N SER A 40 13.12 8.64 -11.21
CA SER A 40 14.38 8.19 -11.81
C SER A 40 15.62 8.40 -10.92
N GLN A 41 15.50 8.09 -9.64
CA GLN A 41 16.58 8.23 -8.66
C GLN A 41 17.72 7.23 -8.92
N PRO A 42 18.94 7.68 -9.31
CA PRO A 42 20.02 6.77 -9.70
C PRO A 42 20.41 5.79 -8.60
N ARG A 43 20.41 6.24 -7.35
CA ARG A 43 20.73 5.40 -6.18
C ARG A 43 19.72 4.26 -5.99
N ILE A 44 18.44 4.50 -6.24
CA ILE A 44 17.39 3.48 -6.12
C ILE A 44 17.54 2.47 -7.26
N ASN A 45 17.74 2.95 -8.49
CA ASN A 45 17.93 2.10 -9.66
C ASN A 45 19.12 1.15 -9.48
N GLN A 46 20.26 1.67 -9.01
CA GLN A 46 21.46 0.86 -8.73
C GLN A 46 21.20 -0.19 -7.64
N ALA A 47 20.51 0.18 -6.56
CA ALA A 47 20.20 -0.75 -5.47
C ALA A 47 19.27 -1.89 -5.93
N ILE A 48 18.27 -1.58 -6.77
CA ILE A 48 17.37 -2.59 -7.35
C ILE A 48 18.15 -3.53 -8.28
N ALA A 49 18.97 -2.99 -9.19
CA ALA A 49 19.76 -3.80 -10.12
C ALA A 49 20.69 -4.77 -9.38
N ALA A 50 21.44 -4.29 -8.40
CA ALA A 50 22.33 -5.12 -7.59
C ALA A 50 21.57 -6.23 -6.84
N GLN A 51 20.39 -5.94 -6.28
CA GLN A 51 19.60 -6.96 -5.58
C GLN A 51 19.02 -8.01 -6.53
N LEU A 52 18.66 -7.63 -7.76
CA LEU A 52 18.19 -8.57 -8.78
C LEU A 52 19.30 -9.53 -9.24
N GLU A 53 20.55 -9.05 -9.29
CA GLU A 53 21.72 -9.88 -9.57
C GLU A 53 22.06 -10.83 -8.41
N GLU A 54 21.95 -10.35 -7.17
CA GLU A 54 22.28 -11.14 -5.97
C GLU A 54 21.21 -12.18 -5.62
N LEU A 55 19.96 -11.76 -5.46
CA LEU A 55 18.82 -12.61 -5.13
C LEU A 55 17.52 -11.91 -5.54
N PRO A 56 16.94 -12.24 -6.71
CA PRO A 56 15.74 -11.57 -7.21
C PRO A 56 14.48 -11.94 -6.42
N TYR A 57 14.42 -13.15 -5.87
CA TYR A 57 13.28 -13.62 -5.07
C TYR A 57 13.60 -14.88 -4.27
N TYR A 58 13.15 -14.91 -3.02
CA TYR A 58 12.88 -16.13 -2.26
C TYR A 58 11.77 -15.85 -1.25
N ASN A 59 10.99 -16.85 -0.85
CA ASN A 59 9.88 -16.64 0.08
C ASN A 59 10.37 -16.40 1.53
N THR A 60 9.50 -15.88 2.40
CA THR A 60 9.73 -15.70 3.85
C THR A 60 8.81 -16.57 4.72
N PHE A 61 8.27 -17.65 4.15
CA PHE A 61 7.28 -18.52 4.82
C PHE A 61 7.94 -19.70 5.53
N PHE A 62 8.91 -20.34 4.88
CA PHE A 62 9.47 -21.61 5.35
C PHE A 62 10.59 -21.41 6.38
N GLN A 63 10.29 -20.62 7.41
CA GLN A 63 11.26 -20.24 8.46
C GLN A 63 12.55 -19.62 7.89
N CYS A 64 12.43 -18.95 6.74
CA CYS A 64 13.52 -18.34 6.01
C CYS A 64 13.37 -16.81 5.96
N THR A 65 14.49 -16.13 5.74
CA THR A 65 14.56 -14.68 5.57
C THR A 65 15.70 -14.33 4.63
N HIS A 66 15.84 -13.05 4.29
CA HIS A 66 16.96 -12.50 3.55
C HIS A 66 17.39 -11.16 4.16
N PRO A 67 18.67 -10.74 4.01
CA PRO A 67 19.20 -9.55 4.68
C PRO A 67 18.38 -8.28 4.43
N ARG A 68 17.88 -8.06 3.21
CA ARG A 68 17.10 -6.84 2.91
C ARG A 68 15.78 -6.73 3.65
N ALA A 69 15.11 -7.85 3.96
CA ALA A 69 13.87 -7.80 4.74
C ALA A 69 14.16 -7.40 6.20
N THR A 70 15.23 -7.94 6.80
CA THR A 70 15.60 -7.63 8.19
C THR A 70 16.12 -6.19 8.33
N GLU A 71 16.96 -5.74 7.41
CA GLU A 71 17.47 -4.37 7.36
C GLU A 71 16.33 -3.35 7.19
N LEU A 72 15.40 -3.59 6.26
CA LEU A 72 14.26 -2.70 6.03
C LEU A 72 13.33 -2.66 7.24
N ALA A 73 13.04 -3.82 7.85
CA ALA A 73 12.20 -3.88 9.05
C ALA A 73 12.84 -3.07 10.19
N GLN A 74 14.15 -3.21 10.42
CA GLN A 74 14.86 -2.44 11.43
C GLN A 74 14.84 -0.93 11.14
N ALA A 75 15.07 -0.53 9.89
CA ALA A 75 15.05 0.87 9.47
C ALA A 75 13.67 1.52 9.68
N ILE A 76 12.58 0.78 9.43
CA ILE A 76 11.20 1.23 9.70
C ILE A 76 10.99 1.38 11.21
N CYS A 77 11.30 0.35 12.00
CA CYS A 77 11.13 0.37 13.45
C CYS A 77 11.91 1.52 14.12
N ASN A 78 13.10 1.86 13.63
CA ASN A 78 13.91 2.97 14.15
C ASN A 78 13.29 4.35 13.91
N LYS A 79 12.39 4.48 12.93
CA LYS A 79 11.67 5.73 12.60
C LYS A 79 10.28 5.80 13.23
N ALA A 80 9.72 4.64 13.59
CA ALA A 80 8.40 4.55 14.18
C ALA A 80 8.42 4.88 15.68
N PRO A 81 7.26 5.25 16.28
CA PRO A 81 7.12 5.30 17.73
C PRO A 81 7.53 3.98 18.40
N ALA A 82 8.08 4.04 19.62
CA ALA A 82 8.67 2.88 20.30
C ALA A 82 7.75 1.64 20.45
N HIS A 83 6.43 1.83 20.46
CA HIS A 83 5.45 0.74 20.56
C HIS A 83 5.14 0.06 19.22
N LEU A 84 5.63 0.59 18.09
CA LEU A 84 5.52 0.02 16.75
C LEU A 84 6.88 -0.54 16.31
N ASN A 85 7.20 -1.73 16.79
CA ASN A 85 8.53 -2.35 16.67
C ASN A 85 8.55 -3.71 15.95
N ARG A 86 7.48 -4.01 15.20
CA ARG A 86 7.32 -5.20 14.37
C ARG A 86 6.71 -4.80 13.03
N VAL A 87 7.23 -5.38 11.94
CA VAL A 87 6.80 -5.10 10.57
C VAL A 87 6.32 -6.39 9.91
N PHE A 88 5.16 -6.32 9.25
CA PHE A 88 4.66 -7.34 8.35
C PHE A 88 4.57 -6.73 6.95
N PHE A 89 5.29 -7.29 5.98
CA PHE A 89 5.35 -6.73 4.62
C PHE A 89 4.19 -7.20 3.74
N THR A 90 3.71 -6.31 2.89
CA THR A 90 2.73 -6.56 1.84
C THR A 90 3.14 -5.81 0.57
N ASN A 91 2.47 -6.06 -0.55
CA ASN A 91 2.79 -5.43 -1.83
C ASN A 91 1.96 -4.16 -2.08
N SER A 92 0.93 -3.90 -1.26
CA SER A 92 0.06 -2.73 -1.41
C SER A 92 -0.54 -2.28 -0.08
N GLY A 93 -1.05 -1.04 -0.07
CA GLY A 93 -1.85 -0.53 1.05
C GLY A 93 -3.16 -1.30 1.27
N SER A 94 -3.78 -1.81 0.19
CA SER A 94 -4.98 -2.66 0.28
C SER A 94 -4.68 -3.96 1.04
N GLU A 95 -3.59 -4.66 0.67
CA GLU A 95 -3.16 -5.88 1.35
C GLU A 95 -2.78 -5.64 2.82
N ALA A 96 -2.21 -4.46 3.12
CA ALA A 96 -1.89 -4.06 4.48
C ALA A 96 -3.16 -3.94 5.34
N ASN A 97 -4.22 -3.31 4.81
CA ASN A 97 -5.49 -3.19 5.52
C ASN A 97 -6.20 -4.55 5.71
N ASP A 98 -6.17 -5.44 4.70
CA ASP A 98 -6.67 -6.81 4.83
C ASP A 98 -5.94 -7.59 5.94
N SER A 99 -4.60 -7.43 5.99
CA SER A 99 -3.77 -8.06 7.02
C SER A 99 -4.11 -7.52 8.42
N VAL A 100 -4.27 -6.20 8.56
CA VAL A 100 -4.66 -5.57 9.82
C VAL A 100 -6.01 -6.05 10.30
N LEU A 101 -7.02 -6.15 9.42
CA LEU A 101 -8.34 -6.66 9.78
C LEU A 101 -8.24 -8.08 10.36
N ARG A 102 -7.48 -8.96 9.69
CA ARG A 102 -7.21 -10.33 10.17
C ARG A 102 -6.49 -10.33 11.52
N PHE A 103 -5.48 -9.47 11.70
CA PHE A 103 -4.72 -9.39 12.95
C PHE A 103 -5.57 -8.90 14.12
N VAL A 104 -6.40 -7.87 13.93
CA VAL A 104 -7.29 -7.35 14.97
C VAL A 104 -8.31 -8.42 15.39
N HIS A 105 -8.89 -9.11 14.42
CA HIS A 105 -9.82 -10.21 14.69
C HIS A 105 -9.13 -11.35 15.44
N ARG A 106 -7.94 -11.76 15.00
CA ARG A 106 -7.16 -12.83 15.66
C ARG A 106 -6.71 -12.44 17.06
N TYR A 107 -6.36 -11.17 17.26
CA TYR A 107 -6.01 -10.62 18.56
C TYR A 107 -7.16 -10.83 19.56
N TRP A 108 -8.38 -10.46 19.19
CA TRP A 108 -9.52 -10.63 20.09
C TRP A 108 -9.89 -12.10 20.35
N ASP A 109 -9.71 -12.98 19.35
CA ASP A 109 -9.84 -14.43 19.57
C ASP A 109 -8.83 -14.93 20.60
N ALA A 110 -7.56 -14.54 20.46
CA ALA A 110 -6.50 -14.91 21.40
C ALA A 110 -6.70 -14.32 22.81
N ARG A 111 -7.48 -13.24 22.93
CA ARG A 111 -7.89 -12.64 24.22
C ARG A 111 -9.17 -13.26 24.79
N GLY A 112 -9.71 -14.33 24.19
CA GLY A 112 -10.93 -14.99 24.64
C GLY A 112 -12.20 -14.15 24.42
N LYS A 113 -12.17 -13.19 23.49
CA LYS A 113 -13.29 -12.29 23.18
C LYS A 113 -13.66 -12.36 21.68
N PRO A 114 -13.99 -13.53 21.13
CA PRO A 114 -14.20 -13.73 19.70
C PRO A 114 -15.37 -12.94 19.11
N GLN A 115 -16.29 -12.44 19.95
CA GLN A 115 -17.39 -11.57 19.54
C GLN A 115 -16.93 -10.12 19.22
N ARG A 116 -15.71 -9.72 19.60
CA ARG A 116 -15.19 -8.37 19.32
C ARG A 116 -14.64 -8.28 17.89
N LYS A 117 -15.56 -8.20 16.92
CA LYS A 117 -15.25 -8.14 15.49
C LYS A 117 -15.69 -6.84 14.80
N ALA A 118 -16.51 -6.03 15.48
CA ALA A 118 -16.99 -4.76 14.94
C ALA A 118 -15.82 -3.80 14.67
N ILE A 119 -15.80 -3.21 13.48
CA ILE A 119 -14.82 -2.19 13.06
C ILE A 119 -15.55 -0.89 12.80
N ILE A 120 -14.97 0.22 13.25
CA ILE A 120 -15.46 1.57 12.98
C ILE A 120 -14.56 2.21 11.93
N ALA A 121 -15.15 2.59 10.81
CA ALA A 121 -14.57 3.35 9.71
C ALA A 121 -15.28 4.69 9.56
N ARG A 122 -14.89 5.50 8.57
CA ARG A 122 -15.48 6.83 8.33
C ARG A 122 -16.09 6.91 6.93
N GLU A 123 -17.17 7.65 6.81
CA GLU A 123 -17.70 8.09 5.53
C GLU A 123 -16.60 8.81 4.72
N ASN A 124 -16.59 8.62 3.40
CA ASN A 124 -15.60 9.17 2.47
C ASN A 124 -14.13 8.71 2.69
N ALA A 125 -13.86 7.75 3.56
CA ALA A 125 -12.51 7.22 3.76
C ALA A 125 -12.05 6.30 2.61
N TYR A 126 -10.73 6.27 2.36
CA TYR A 126 -10.11 5.30 1.46
C TYR A 126 -9.18 4.35 2.21
N HIS A 127 -9.44 3.05 2.11
CA HIS A 127 -8.63 1.99 2.72
C HIS A 127 -8.21 0.92 1.69
N GLY A 128 -8.19 1.28 0.40
CA GLY A 128 -7.79 0.39 -0.68
C GLY A 128 -8.97 -0.18 -1.47
N SER A 129 -8.68 -1.21 -2.28
CA SER A 129 -9.61 -1.75 -3.28
C SER A 129 -9.74 -3.28 -3.26
N THR A 130 -9.17 -3.97 -2.26
CA THR A 130 -9.55 -5.35 -1.92
C THR A 130 -10.98 -5.36 -1.36
N ILE A 131 -11.64 -6.52 -1.26
CA ILE A 131 -12.99 -6.60 -0.67
C ILE A 131 -12.98 -6.03 0.76
N ALA A 132 -12.00 -6.40 1.60
CA ALA A 132 -11.90 -5.86 2.94
C ALA A 132 -11.51 -4.37 2.93
N GLY A 133 -10.49 -3.96 2.16
CA GLY A 133 -10.10 -2.55 2.04
C GLY A 133 -11.22 -1.63 1.55
N ALA A 134 -11.98 -2.04 0.54
CA ALA A 134 -13.12 -1.30 0.02
C ALA A 134 -14.29 -1.27 1.03
N SER A 135 -14.54 -2.36 1.76
CA SER A 135 -15.56 -2.39 2.82
C SER A 135 -15.19 -1.47 3.99
N LEU A 136 -13.89 -1.40 4.34
CA LEU A 136 -13.35 -0.46 5.33
C LEU A 136 -13.41 0.98 4.82
N GLY A 137 -13.28 1.21 3.52
CA GLY A 137 -13.50 2.51 2.88
C GLY A 137 -14.94 2.98 3.00
N GLY A 138 -15.18 4.29 2.94
CA GLY A 138 -16.49 4.92 3.05
C GLY A 138 -17.00 5.55 1.76
N MET A 139 -16.51 5.08 0.60
CA MET A 139 -16.91 5.62 -0.71
C MET A 139 -18.05 4.79 -1.30
N GLY A 140 -19.27 5.36 -1.32
CA GLY A 140 -20.48 4.65 -1.75
C GLY A 140 -20.39 4.05 -3.15
N PHE A 141 -19.79 4.76 -4.11
CA PHE A 141 -19.64 4.26 -5.48
C PHE A 141 -18.77 3.00 -5.59
N MET A 142 -17.88 2.73 -4.63
CA MET A 142 -17.15 1.45 -4.59
C MET A 142 -18.04 0.35 -4.00
N HIS A 143 -18.82 0.65 -2.96
CA HIS A 143 -19.73 -0.30 -2.32
C HIS A 143 -20.86 -0.75 -3.25
N GLU A 144 -21.27 0.06 -4.22
CA GLU A 144 -22.26 -0.34 -5.23
C GLU A 144 -21.80 -1.47 -6.16
N GLN A 145 -20.49 -1.80 -6.17
CA GLN A 145 -19.89 -2.75 -7.11
C GLN A 145 -19.68 -4.16 -6.54
N PHE A 146 -19.90 -4.36 -5.23
CA PHE A 146 -19.69 -5.64 -4.54
C PHE A 146 -20.47 -5.70 -3.23
N GLU A 147 -20.55 -6.87 -2.58
CA GLU A 147 -21.16 -6.99 -1.24
C GLU A 147 -20.14 -6.62 -0.14
N PRO A 148 -20.33 -5.54 0.64
CA PRO A 148 -19.40 -5.17 1.70
C PRO A 148 -19.39 -6.19 2.85
N LEU A 149 -18.25 -6.29 3.54
CA LEU A 149 -18.12 -7.13 4.72
C LEU A 149 -19.03 -6.63 5.85
N ARG A 150 -19.71 -7.58 6.50
CA ARG A 150 -20.54 -7.32 7.68
C ARG A 150 -19.69 -6.89 8.88
N GLY A 151 -20.29 -6.12 9.78
CA GLY A 151 -19.65 -5.69 11.04
C GLY A 151 -18.68 -4.52 10.87
N ILE A 152 -18.66 -3.88 9.71
CA ILE A 152 -18.00 -2.59 9.51
C ILE A 152 -19.08 -1.51 9.59
N HIS A 153 -18.83 -0.50 10.40
CA HIS A 153 -19.73 0.63 10.64
C HIS A 153 -19.02 1.91 10.25
N HIS A 154 -19.70 2.78 9.49
CA HIS A 154 -19.16 4.07 9.10
C HIS A 154 -19.78 5.18 9.92
N ILE A 155 -18.95 6.04 10.50
CA ILE A 155 -19.37 7.26 11.18
C ILE A 155 -19.04 8.49 10.31
N PRO A 156 -19.75 9.62 10.50
CA PRO A 156 -19.43 10.87 9.81
C PRO A 156 -17.98 11.32 10.05
N GLN A 157 -17.43 12.07 9.10
CA GLN A 157 -16.07 12.62 9.17
C GLN A 157 -15.95 13.79 10.15
#